data_AF-A0A9W7GYA9-F1
#
_entry.id   AF-A0A9W7GYA9-F1
#
_cell.length_a   1.000
_cell.length_b   1.000
_cell.length_c   1.000
_cell.angle_alpha   90.00
_cell.angle_beta   90.00
_cell.angle_gamma   90.00
#
_symmetry.space_group_name_H-M   'P 1'
#
loop_
_entity.id
_entity.type
_entity.pdbx_description
1 polymer ?
#
loop_
_entity_poly.entity_id
_entity_poly.type
_entity_poly.pdbx_seq_one_letter_code
_entity_poly.pdbx_strand_id
1 'polypeptide(L)'
;MQSNAGWTKQVVSDSTHSQRGAPLAYYDIRDTLKALLENNSEAKFIVTGHSLGGALAALFPAILFYHDEQFLVERMEGVYTFGQPRVGDDAFGDYMAKNLRNHGIQFFRYVYCNDMVPRVPFDGVFKHFGTCVYYNIKYQPSIVDEEPYKNYFSTGGSIAMRINAVYEVIRSFLMCNEYGSDYREGWVLFGMRIIGLLIPGISAHCAQDYVNSTRLGSLHRVLSRHLHHK
;
A
#
# COMPACT_ATOMS: atom_id res chain seq x y z
N MET A 1 2.56 7.95 -17.50
CA MET A 1 3.62 6.91 -17.53
C MET A 1 4.56 7.19 -18.70
N GLN A 2 5.79 6.66 -18.66
CA GLN A 2 6.74 6.77 -19.77
C GLN A 2 6.30 5.80 -20.89
N SER A 3 5.93 6.30 -22.07
CA SER A 3 5.30 5.50 -23.12
C SER A 3 6.23 5.07 -24.25
N ASN A 4 7.36 5.76 -24.47
CA ASN A 4 8.11 5.62 -25.73
C ASN A 4 9.58 5.18 -25.60
N ALA A 5 10.21 5.30 -24.43
CA ALA A 5 11.66 5.08 -24.27
C ALA A 5 12.03 3.95 -23.28
N GLY A 6 11.04 3.16 -22.81
CA GLY A 6 11.25 2.20 -21.72
C GLY A 6 11.69 2.87 -20.41
N TRP A 7 12.29 2.13 -19.49
CA TRP A 7 12.87 2.67 -18.24
C TRP A 7 14.39 2.53 -18.29
N THR A 8 15.09 3.51 -18.86
CA THR A 8 16.56 3.50 -18.97
C THR A 8 17.24 3.71 -17.62
N LYS A 9 18.47 3.22 -17.41
CA LYS A 9 19.17 3.39 -16.12
C LYS A 9 19.51 4.86 -15.82
N GLN A 10 19.71 5.68 -16.84
CA GLN A 10 19.90 7.13 -16.71
C GLN A 10 18.80 7.88 -17.45
N VAL A 11 18.55 9.12 -17.03
CA VAL A 11 17.61 10.01 -17.72
C VAL A 11 18.18 10.31 -19.12
N VAL A 12 17.54 9.80 -20.17
CA VAL A 12 17.87 10.17 -21.54
C VAL A 12 17.25 11.54 -21.81
N SER A 13 18.09 12.53 -22.10
CA SER A 13 17.63 13.83 -22.62
C SER A 13 17.20 13.67 -24.07
N ASP A 14 15.98 13.15 -24.28
CA ASP A 14 15.48 12.98 -25.64
C ASP A 14 15.08 14.34 -26.20
N SER A 15 15.60 14.71 -27.37
CA SER A 15 15.31 15.99 -28.07
C SER A 15 13.83 16.10 -28.50
N THR A 16 13.07 15.01 -28.40
CA THR A 16 11.61 14.93 -28.55
C THR A 16 10.84 15.28 -27.28
N HIS A 17 11.50 15.29 -26.11
CA HIS A 17 10.94 15.58 -24.80
C HIS A 17 11.24 17.01 -24.30
N SER A 18 11.40 17.98 -25.22
CA SER A 18 11.47 19.42 -24.89
C SER A 18 10.25 19.95 -24.10
N GLN A 19 9.21 19.14 -23.91
CA GLN A 19 7.99 19.45 -23.15
C GLN A 19 8.00 18.96 -21.68
N ARG A 20 8.96 18.12 -21.24
CA ARG A 20 9.04 17.71 -19.83
C ARG A 20 10.00 18.62 -19.06
N GLY A 21 9.45 19.59 -18.35
CA GLY A 21 10.23 20.53 -17.53
C GLY A 21 10.88 19.91 -16.27
N ALA A 22 10.59 18.65 -15.92
CA ALA A 22 11.13 17.99 -14.73
C ALA A 22 11.48 16.50 -14.99
N PRO A 23 12.53 15.96 -14.34
CA PRO A 23 12.86 14.53 -14.40
C PRO A 23 11.72 13.67 -13.86
N LEU A 24 11.66 12.40 -14.29
CA LEU A 24 10.68 11.46 -13.73
C LEU A 24 10.96 11.24 -12.25
N ALA A 25 9.90 11.25 -11.43
CA ALA A 25 9.96 11.13 -9.98
C ALA A 25 10.82 9.96 -9.48
N TYR A 26 10.84 8.84 -10.20
CA TYR A 26 11.71 7.70 -9.88
C TYR A 26 13.19 8.09 -9.82
N TYR A 27 13.73 8.75 -10.86
CA TYR A 27 15.15 9.09 -10.91
C TYR A 27 15.52 10.11 -9.84
N ASP A 28 14.66 11.11 -9.63
CA ASP A 28 14.86 12.15 -8.62
C ASP A 28 14.90 11.56 -7.21
N ILE A 29 13.95 10.67 -6.87
CA ILE A 29 13.92 9.97 -5.58
C ILE A 29 15.14 9.04 -5.44
N ARG A 30 15.47 8.28 -6.48
CA ARG A 30 16.62 7.36 -6.47
C ARG A 30 17.92 8.12 -6.20
N ASP A 31 18.17 9.21 -6.92
CA ASP A 31 19.42 9.95 -6.85
C ASP A 31 19.52 10.73 -5.54
N THR A 32 18.40 11.31 -5.06
CA THR A 32 18.32 11.92 -3.73
C THR A 32 18.60 10.91 -2.63
N LEU A 33 18.00 9.71 -2.71
CA LEU A 33 18.18 8.67 -1.71
C LEU A 33 19.64 8.18 -1.68
N LYS A 34 20.28 8.01 -2.84
CA LYS A 34 21.71 7.69 -2.92
C LYS A 34 22.55 8.72 -2.19
N ALA A 35 22.37 10.00 -2.50
CA ALA A 35 23.12 11.08 -1.88
C ALA A 35 22.91 11.14 -0.35
N LEU A 36 21.69 10.89 0.14
CA LEU A 36 21.40 10.85 1.58
C LEU A 36 22.08 9.66 2.27
N LEU A 37 22.10 8.49 1.64
CA LEU A 37 22.67 7.26 2.21
C LEU A 37 24.20 7.21 2.11
N GLU A 38 24.81 7.83 1.09
CA GLU A 38 26.26 7.96 1.00
C GLU A 38 26.85 8.75 2.18
N ASN A 39 26.07 9.69 2.72
CA ASN A 39 26.44 10.47 3.91
C ASN A 39 26.25 9.71 5.23
N ASN A 40 25.62 8.52 5.22
CA ASN A 40 25.41 7.70 6.41
C ASN A 40 25.43 6.20 6.08
N SER A 41 26.61 5.59 6.25
CA SER A 41 26.86 4.18 5.95
C SER A 41 26.13 3.17 6.84
N GLU A 42 25.34 3.59 7.82
CA GLU A 42 24.49 2.70 8.63
C GLU A 42 23.00 2.95 8.38
N ALA A 43 22.65 4.03 7.67
CA ALA A 43 21.27 4.34 7.36
C ALA A 43 20.64 3.25 6.47
N LYS A 44 19.39 2.95 6.79
CA LYS A 44 18.48 2.13 5.99
C LYS A 44 17.23 2.94 5.71
N PHE A 45 16.44 2.48 4.76
CA PHE A 45 15.17 3.11 4.45
C PHE A 45 14.06 2.09 4.26
N ILE A 46 12.83 2.55 4.49
CA ILE A 46 11.62 1.82 4.16
C ILE A 46 10.90 2.55 3.02
N VAL A 47 10.22 1.79 2.17
CA VAL A 47 9.36 2.35 1.13
C VAL A 47 7.92 2.18 1.59
N THR A 48 7.16 3.28 1.62
CA THR A 48 5.78 3.25 2.10
C THR A 48 4.88 4.21 1.33
N GLY A 49 3.59 3.92 1.33
CA GLY A 49 2.59 4.80 0.74
C GLY A 49 1.17 4.30 0.94
N HIS A 50 0.25 5.25 0.90
CA HIS A 50 -1.19 5.00 0.95
C HIS A 50 -1.83 5.16 -0.44
N SER A 51 -2.83 4.35 -0.77
CA SER A 51 -3.60 4.49 -2.02
C SER A 51 -2.69 4.43 -3.27
N LEU A 52 -2.77 5.42 -4.17
CA LEU A 52 -1.84 5.59 -5.29
C LEU A 52 -0.38 5.63 -4.83
N GLY A 53 -0.09 6.23 -3.69
CA GLY A 53 1.25 6.20 -3.09
C GLY A 53 1.70 4.79 -2.73
N GLY A 54 0.78 3.92 -2.35
CA GLY A 54 1.06 2.49 -2.14
C GLY A 54 1.41 1.77 -3.44
N ALA A 55 0.75 2.12 -4.56
CA ALA A 55 1.13 1.61 -5.87
C ALA A 55 2.54 2.08 -6.28
N LEU A 56 2.86 3.35 -6.06
CA LEU A 56 4.20 3.88 -6.32
C LEU A 56 5.27 3.23 -5.44
N ALA A 57 4.96 3.01 -4.16
CA ALA A 57 5.82 2.29 -3.22
C ALA A 57 6.06 0.83 -3.65
N ALA A 58 5.11 0.19 -4.32
CA ALA A 58 5.27 -1.14 -4.89
C ALA A 58 6.12 -1.15 -6.18
N LEU A 59 6.00 -0.10 -7.00
CA LEU A 59 6.75 0.02 -8.27
C LEU A 59 8.21 0.44 -8.05
N PHE A 60 8.50 1.27 -7.05
CA PHE A 60 9.84 1.75 -6.77
C PHE A 60 10.90 0.63 -6.65
N PRO A 61 10.74 -0.38 -5.76
CA PRO A 61 11.67 -1.51 -5.69
C PRO A 61 11.73 -2.32 -6.99
N ALA A 62 10.62 -2.44 -7.73
CA ALA A 62 10.61 -3.16 -9.00
C ALA A 62 11.57 -2.56 -10.03
N ILE A 63 11.60 -1.22 -10.12
CA ILE A 63 12.49 -0.49 -11.02
C ILE A 63 13.93 -0.54 -10.50
N LEU A 64 14.16 -0.48 -9.17
CA LEU A 64 15.50 -0.68 -8.60
C LEU A 64 16.09 -2.06 -8.95
N PHE A 65 15.28 -3.12 -8.84
CA PHE A 65 15.69 -4.47 -9.26
C PHE A 65 15.97 -4.52 -10.76
N TYR A 66 15.13 -3.87 -11.57
CA TYR A 66 15.29 -3.85 -13.02
C TYR A 66 16.56 -3.10 -13.47
N HIS A 67 16.95 -2.05 -12.73
CA HIS A 67 18.17 -1.27 -12.98
C HIS A 67 19.43 -1.83 -12.31
N ASP A 68 19.30 -2.93 -11.56
CA ASP A 68 20.39 -3.52 -10.78
C ASP A 68 21.03 -2.49 -9.82
N GLU A 69 20.19 -1.74 -9.10
CA GLU A 69 20.60 -0.69 -8.15
C GLU A 69 20.98 -1.26 -6.78
N GLN A 70 21.99 -2.13 -6.76
CA GLN A 70 22.41 -2.93 -5.59
C GLN A 70 22.60 -2.10 -4.31
N PHE A 71 23.27 -0.94 -4.40
CA PHE A 71 23.49 -0.06 -3.25
C PHE A 71 22.20 0.32 -2.53
N LEU A 72 21.14 0.65 -3.26
CA LEU A 72 19.85 0.99 -2.66
C LEU A 72 19.08 -0.24 -2.22
N VAL A 73 19.18 -1.34 -2.96
CA VAL A 73 18.51 -2.60 -2.63
C VAL A 73 19.02 -3.16 -1.30
N GLU A 74 20.33 -3.19 -1.07
CA GLU A 74 20.96 -3.66 0.17
C GLU A 74 20.60 -2.79 1.39
N ARG A 75 20.26 -1.52 1.15
CA ARG A 75 19.89 -0.53 2.16
C ARG A 75 18.38 -0.49 2.46
N MET A 76 17.59 -1.24 1.70
CA MET A 76 16.13 -1.27 1.85
C MET A 76 15.74 -2.26 2.95
N GLU A 77 15.12 -1.77 4.01
CA GLU A 77 14.69 -2.59 5.13
C GLU A 77 13.34 -3.28 4.88
N GLY A 78 12.47 -2.66 4.08
CA GLY A 78 11.18 -3.24 3.75
C GLY A 78 10.25 -2.30 2.99
N VAL A 79 9.16 -2.87 2.52
CA VAL A 79 8.09 -2.17 1.81
C VAL A 79 6.78 -2.39 2.55
N TYR A 80 6.11 -1.29 2.92
CA TYR A 80 4.88 -1.31 3.71
C TYR A 80 3.85 -0.43 3.01
N THR A 81 2.78 -1.00 2.49
CA THR A 81 1.79 -0.24 1.72
C THR A 81 0.41 -0.32 2.35
N PHE A 82 -0.39 0.72 2.20
CA PHE A 82 -1.68 0.87 2.87
C PHE A 82 -2.76 1.16 1.84
N GLY A 83 -3.76 0.29 1.72
CA GLY A 83 -4.80 0.47 0.70
C GLY A 83 -4.25 0.48 -0.73
N GLN A 84 -3.15 -0.25 -0.97
CA GLN A 84 -2.50 -0.33 -2.29
C GLN A 84 -3.42 -1.04 -3.30
N PRO A 85 -3.69 -0.46 -4.47
CA PRO A 85 -4.39 -1.14 -5.57
C PRO A 85 -3.51 -2.22 -6.21
N ARG A 86 -4.10 -3.10 -7.02
CA ARG A 86 -3.32 -4.06 -7.81
C ARG A 86 -2.48 -3.29 -8.84
N VAL A 87 -1.20 -3.65 -8.95
CA VAL A 87 -0.22 -2.87 -9.73
C VAL A 87 0.33 -3.59 -10.97
N GLY A 88 0.14 -4.90 -11.06
CA GLY A 88 0.64 -5.72 -12.16
C GLY A 88 -0.09 -7.05 -12.25
N ASP A 89 0.34 -7.89 -13.18
CA ASP A 89 -0.17 -9.24 -13.41
C ASP A 89 0.60 -10.31 -12.60
N ASP A 90 0.29 -11.59 -12.84
CA ASP A 90 0.99 -12.71 -12.19
C ASP A 90 2.50 -12.70 -12.47
N ALA A 91 2.91 -12.35 -13.71
CA ALA A 91 4.32 -12.29 -14.09
C ALA A 91 5.07 -11.19 -13.31
N PHE A 92 4.44 -10.02 -13.12
CA PHE A 92 4.96 -8.98 -12.26
C PHE A 92 5.03 -9.41 -10.78
N GLY A 93 3.99 -10.09 -10.29
CA GLY A 93 3.95 -10.64 -8.94
C GLY A 93 5.09 -11.63 -8.67
N ASP A 94 5.33 -12.56 -9.60
CA ASP A 94 6.41 -13.55 -9.52
C ASP A 94 7.80 -12.90 -9.59
N TYR A 95 7.96 -11.91 -10.48
CA TYR A 95 9.18 -11.11 -10.56
C TYR A 95 9.49 -10.43 -9.22
N MET A 96 8.49 -9.79 -8.62
CA MET A 96 8.64 -9.13 -7.33
C MET A 96 8.93 -10.12 -6.21
N ALA A 97 8.16 -11.21 -6.11
CA ALA A 97 8.34 -12.22 -5.07
C ALA A 97 9.73 -12.87 -5.11
N LYS A 98 10.26 -13.12 -6.31
CA LYS A 98 11.63 -13.64 -6.50
C LYS A 98 12.68 -12.64 -6.02
N ASN A 99 12.61 -11.39 -6.46
CA ASN A 99 13.63 -10.38 -6.12
C ASN A 99 13.59 -10.00 -4.63
N LEU A 100 12.41 -9.86 -4.05
CA LEU A 100 12.26 -9.58 -2.61
C LEU A 100 12.87 -10.70 -1.77
N ARG A 101 12.59 -11.97 -2.11
CA ARG A 101 13.17 -13.13 -1.42
C ARG A 101 14.69 -13.19 -1.55
N ASN A 102 15.22 -12.95 -2.75
CA ASN A 102 16.66 -13.00 -3.00
C ASN A 102 17.44 -11.98 -2.15
N HIS A 103 16.84 -10.83 -1.83
CA HIS A 103 17.47 -9.77 -1.03
C HIS A 103 16.98 -9.75 0.43
N GLY A 104 16.15 -10.71 0.84
CA GLY A 104 15.61 -10.76 2.21
C GLY A 104 14.68 -9.60 2.59
N ILE A 105 14.11 -8.90 1.61
CA ILE A 105 13.29 -7.70 1.82
C ILE A 105 11.83 -8.11 2.10
N GLN A 106 11.29 -7.62 3.21
CA GLN A 106 9.89 -7.86 3.55
C GLN A 106 8.96 -6.92 2.77
N PHE A 107 7.83 -7.46 2.28
CA PHE A 107 6.77 -6.69 1.65
C PHE A 107 5.44 -7.00 2.33
N PHE A 108 4.87 -5.99 3.00
CA PHE A 108 3.60 -6.09 3.70
C PHE A 108 2.59 -5.12 3.10
N ARG A 109 1.43 -5.66 2.75
CA ARG A 109 0.32 -4.90 2.19
C ARG A 109 -0.82 -4.86 3.22
N TYR A 110 -1.08 -3.69 3.76
CA TYR A 110 -2.09 -3.46 4.79
C TYR A 110 -3.42 -3.13 4.11
N VAL A 111 -4.44 -3.89 4.46
CA VAL A 111 -5.81 -3.72 3.94
C VAL A 111 -6.77 -3.56 5.10
N TYR A 112 -7.52 -2.46 5.10
CA TYR A 112 -8.53 -2.21 6.12
C TYR A 112 -9.94 -2.55 5.60
N CYS A 113 -10.65 -3.39 6.34
CA CYS A 113 -12.08 -3.64 6.21
C CYS A 113 -12.53 -3.85 4.75
N ASN A 114 -13.48 -3.03 4.29
CA ASN A 114 -13.96 -3.03 2.92
C ASN A 114 -13.36 -1.85 2.15
N ASP A 115 -12.09 -1.53 2.32
CA ASP A 115 -11.42 -0.52 1.48
C ASP A 115 -11.52 -0.93 0.01
N MET A 116 -12.05 -0.03 -0.82
CA MET A 116 -12.24 -0.34 -2.23
C MET A 116 -10.96 -0.42 -3.07
N VAL A 117 -9.91 0.31 -2.68
CA VAL A 117 -8.75 0.50 -3.54
C VAL A 117 -7.91 -0.76 -3.73
N PRO A 118 -7.65 -1.59 -2.70
CA PRO A 118 -7.02 -2.89 -2.88
C PRO A 118 -7.73 -3.82 -3.85
N ARG A 119 -9.04 -3.64 -4.06
CA ARG A 119 -9.83 -4.53 -4.90
C ARG A 119 -9.94 -4.04 -6.34
N VAL A 120 -9.21 -2.99 -6.70
CA VAL A 120 -9.09 -2.47 -8.07
C VAL A 120 -7.63 -2.40 -8.55
N PRO A 121 -7.37 -2.53 -9.87
CA PRO A 121 -8.25 -3.11 -10.88
C PRO A 121 -8.71 -4.53 -10.50
N PHE A 122 -9.80 -5.01 -11.08
CA PHE A 122 -10.40 -6.29 -10.69
C PHE A 122 -9.44 -7.46 -10.85
N ASP A 123 -9.63 -8.46 -9.99
CA ASP A 123 -8.87 -9.71 -10.04
C ASP A 123 -9.14 -10.41 -11.39
N GLY A 124 -8.10 -11.00 -11.97
CA GLY A 124 -8.10 -11.58 -13.29
C GLY A 124 -6.76 -11.31 -13.96
N VAL A 125 -6.66 -10.17 -14.65
CA VAL A 125 -5.40 -9.71 -15.27
C VAL A 125 -4.46 -9.10 -14.22
N PHE A 126 -5.00 -8.44 -13.20
CA PHE A 126 -4.21 -7.80 -12.15
C PHE A 126 -4.23 -8.62 -10.87
N LYS A 127 -3.07 -8.72 -10.22
CA LYS A 127 -2.81 -9.61 -9.09
C LYS A 127 -2.04 -8.87 -8.00
N HIS A 128 -2.27 -9.27 -6.76
CA HIS A 128 -1.47 -8.81 -5.64
C HIS A 128 -0.24 -9.70 -5.46
N PHE A 129 0.76 -9.16 -4.78
CA PHE A 129 1.90 -9.88 -4.26
C PHE A 129 2.26 -9.33 -2.87
N GLY A 130 3.21 -9.98 -2.19
CA GLY A 130 3.57 -9.66 -0.81
C GLY A 130 2.61 -10.25 0.22
N THR A 131 2.90 -10.06 1.50
CA THR A 131 2.07 -10.59 2.58
C THR A 131 0.92 -9.64 2.87
N CYS A 132 -0.33 -10.08 2.70
CA CYS A 132 -1.50 -9.27 3.01
C CYS A 132 -1.83 -9.32 4.51
N VAL A 133 -1.74 -8.16 5.16
CA VAL A 133 -2.14 -7.93 6.55
C VAL A 133 -3.51 -7.27 6.54
N TYR A 134 -4.55 -8.09 6.77
CA TYR A 134 -5.94 -7.66 6.77
C TYR A 134 -6.40 -7.27 8.17
N TYR A 135 -7.02 -6.09 8.28
CA TYR A 135 -7.68 -5.61 9.48
C TYR A 135 -9.19 -5.63 9.29
N ASN A 136 -9.92 -6.25 10.20
CA ASN A 136 -11.38 -6.17 10.18
C ASN A 136 -11.89 -4.81 10.72
N ILE A 137 -13.21 -4.62 10.74
CA ILE A 137 -13.86 -3.39 11.22
C ILE A 137 -13.59 -3.06 12.70
N LYS A 138 -13.06 -4.01 13.47
CA LYS A 138 -12.64 -3.85 14.87
C LYS A 138 -11.13 -3.67 15.02
N TYR A 139 -10.42 -3.39 13.92
CA TYR A 139 -8.96 -3.27 13.86
C TYR A 139 -8.20 -4.53 14.33
N GLN A 140 -8.81 -5.71 14.22
CA GLN A 140 -8.14 -6.96 14.54
C GLN A 140 -7.37 -7.46 13.31
N PRO A 141 -6.04 -7.69 13.42
CA PRO A 141 -5.23 -8.12 12.30
C PRO A 141 -5.34 -9.63 12.04
N SER A 142 -5.17 -10.00 10.77
CA SER A 142 -5.00 -11.37 10.29
C SER A 142 -4.10 -11.37 9.06
N ILE A 143 -3.37 -12.46 8.85
CA ILE A 143 -2.66 -12.67 7.58
C ILE A 143 -3.55 -13.55 6.71
N VAL A 144 -3.79 -13.07 5.50
CA VAL A 144 -4.64 -13.73 4.52
C VAL A 144 -3.89 -13.80 3.20
N ASP A 145 -4.19 -14.80 2.38
CA ASP A 145 -3.60 -14.87 1.03
C ASP A 145 -4.10 -13.69 0.18
N GLU A 146 -5.38 -13.36 0.32
CA GLU A 146 -6.04 -12.28 -0.41
C GLU A 146 -7.15 -11.65 0.43
N GLU A 147 -7.46 -10.37 0.17
CA GLU A 147 -8.52 -9.68 0.91
C GLU A 147 -9.91 -10.28 0.65
N PRO A 148 -10.81 -10.29 1.67
CA PRO A 148 -12.20 -10.73 1.48
C PRO A 148 -12.93 -9.91 0.41
N TYR A 149 -13.86 -10.55 -0.32
CA TYR A 149 -14.62 -9.92 -1.41
C TYR A 149 -13.71 -9.31 -2.49
N LYS A 150 -12.82 -10.14 -3.07
CA LYS A 150 -11.80 -9.74 -4.07
C LYS A 150 -12.34 -8.83 -5.19
N ASN A 151 -13.59 -9.07 -5.59
CA ASN A 151 -14.35 -8.27 -6.54
C ASN A 151 -15.65 -7.77 -5.86
N TYR A 152 -15.93 -6.47 -5.92
CA TYR A 152 -17.02 -5.77 -5.20
C TYR A 152 -18.46 -6.23 -5.50
N PHE A 153 -18.68 -7.20 -6.40
CA PHE A 153 -19.97 -7.46 -7.04
C PHE A 153 -20.79 -8.63 -6.48
N SER A 154 -20.46 -9.20 -5.32
CA SER A 154 -21.42 -10.10 -4.68
C SER A 154 -22.58 -9.29 -4.08
N THR A 155 -23.83 -9.62 -4.44
CA THR A 155 -25.03 -8.93 -3.95
C THR A 155 -25.09 -8.92 -2.42
N GLY A 156 -24.72 -10.04 -1.78
CA GLY A 156 -24.59 -10.14 -0.32
C GLY A 156 -23.45 -9.30 0.26
N GLY A 157 -22.30 -9.22 -0.43
CA GLY A 157 -21.19 -8.36 -0.04
C GLY A 157 -21.57 -6.89 -0.07
N SER A 158 -22.31 -6.44 -1.07
CA SER A 158 -22.80 -5.04 -1.15
C SER A 158 -23.64 -4.65 0.08
N ILE A 159 -24.46 -5.55 0.60
CA ILE A 159 -25.26 -5.31 1.82
C ILE A 159 -24.35 -5.24 3.05
N ALA A 160 -23.46 -6.21 3.22
CA ALA A 160 -22.51 -6.22 4.34
C ALA A 160 -21.63 -4.96 4.36
N MET A 161 -21.19 -4.48 3.20
CA MET A 161 -20.40 -3.25 3.08
C MET A 161 -21.18 -2.00 3.46
N ARG A 162 -22.48 -1.92 3.14
CA ARG A 162 -23.34 -0.81 3.58
C ARG A 162 -23.56 -0.82 5.10
N ILE A 163 -23.77 -2.00 5.70
CA ILE A 163 -23.84 -2.13 7.17
C ILE A 163 -22.53 -1.65 7.81
N ASN A 164 -21.39 -2.06 7.24
CA ASN A 164 -20.09 -1.61 7.71
C ASN A 164 -19.94 -0.08 7.55
N ALA A 165 -20.37 0.52 6.44
CA ALA A 165 -20.34 1.97 6.26
C ALA A 165 -21.19 2.72 7.30
N VAL A 166 -22.37 2.20 7.67
CA VAL A 166 -23.19 2.76 8.77
C VAL A 166 -22.46 2.64 10.11
N TYR A 167 -21.85 1.48 10.39
CA TYR A 167 -21.05 1.29 11.60
C TYR A 167 -19.88 2.27 11.67
N GLU A 168 -19.20 2.53 10.56
CA GLU A 168 -18.11 3.50 10.46
C GLU A 168 -18.58 4.92 10.83
N VAL A 169 -19.74 5.36 10.34
CA VAL A 169 -20.32 6.67 10.70
C VAL A 169 -20.64 6.75 12.20
N ILE A 170 -21.20 5.69 12.78
CA ILE A 170 -21.48 5.65 14.23
C ILE A 170 -20.17 5.70 15.01
N ARG A 171 -19.18 4.90 14.60
CA ARG A 171 -17.89 4.79 15.26
C ARG A 171 -17.12 6.12 15.27
N SER A 172 -17.26 6.98 14.26
CA SER A 172 -16.69 8.34 14.25
C SER A 172 -16.93 9.13 15.54
N PHE A 173 -18.11 8.94 16.15
CA PHE A 173 -18.49 9.62 17.38
C PHE A 173 -18.02 8.89 18.64
N LEU A 174 -17.72 7.59 18.55
CA LEU A 174 -17.34 6.74 19.67
C LEU A 174 -15.82 6.66 19.86
N MET A 175 -15.02 6.74 18.79
CA MET A 175 -13.56 6.56 18.84
C MET A 175 -12.87 7.42 19.89
N CYS A 176 -13.26 8.69 19.99
CA CYS A 176 -12.66 9.62 20.95
C CYS A 176 -12.94 9.21 22.41
N ASN A 177 -14.13 8.68 22.68
CA ASN A 177 -14.53 8.26 24.03
C ASN A 177 -13.89 6.91 24.40
N GLU A 178 -13.74 6.01 23.43
CA GLU A 178 -13.24 4.65 23.64
C GLU A 178 -11.70 4.60 23.72
N TYR A 179 -11.01 5.35 22.86
CA TYR A 179 -9.55 5.27 22.70
C TYR A 179 -8.81 6.57 23.04
N GLY A 180 -9.52 7.66 23.32
CA GLY A 180 -8.95 8.96 23.69
C GLY A 180 -8.92 9.98 22.56
N SER A 181 -8.52 11.22 22.87
CA SER A 181 -8.59 12.38 21.97
C SER A 181 -7.81 12.23 20.67
N ASP A 182 -6.73 11.45 20.68
CA ASP A 182 -5.88 11.19 19.50
C ASP A 182 -6.61 10.45 18.37
N TYR A 183 -7.72 9.78 18.68
CA TYR A 183 -8.53 9.02 17.73
C TYR A 183 -9.75 9.79 17.25
N ARG A 184 -9.88 11.07 17.64
CA ARG A 184 -10.94 11.94 17.14
C ARG A 184 -10.83 12.05 15.62
N GLU A 185 -11.94 11.82 14.94
CA GLU A 185 -12.00 11.94 13.50
C GLU A 185 -12.21 13.38 13.07
N GLY A 186 -11.49 13.79 12.02
CA GLY A 186 -11.68 15.10 11.39
C GLY A 186 -12.89 15.14 10.46
N TRP A 187 -13.31 16.35 10.11
CA TRP A 187 -14.45 16.57 9.20
C TRP A 187 -14.27 15.95 7.80
N VAL A 188 -13.03 15.85 7.31
CA VAL A 188 -12.73 15.21 6.02
C VAL A 188 -13.06 13.71 6.06
N LEU A 189 -12.60 13.00 7.09
CA LEU A 189 -12.89 11.58 7.28
C LEU A 189 -14.39 11.36 7.46
N PHE A 190 -15.04 12.18 8.29
CA PHE A 190 -16.49 12.12 8.46
C PHE A 190 -17.24 12.29 7.13
N GLY A 191 -16.86 13.28 6.30
CA GLY A 191 -17.43 13.47 4.96
C GLY A 191 -17.25 12.24 4.06
N MET A 192 -16.07 11.62 4.07
CA MET A 192 -15.81 10.37 3.34
C MET A 192 -16.67 9.20 3.83
N ARG A 193 -16.97 9.13 5.12
CA ARG A 193 -17.88 8.13 5.70
C ARG A 193 -19.32 8.32 5.23
N ILE A 194 -19.80 9.56 5.14
CA ILE A 194 -21.13 9.86 4.57
C ILE A 194 -21.20 9.46 3.09
N ILE A 195 -20.17 9.77 2.29
CA ILE A 195 -20.09 9.33 0.89
C ILE A 195 -20.08 7.79 0.80
N GLY A 196 -19.39 7.13 1.74
CA GLY A 196 -19.33 5.67 1.85
C GLY A 196 -20.67 4.97 2.06
N LEU A 197 -21.72 5.68 2.52
CA LEU A 197 -23.08 5.14 2.58
C LEU A 197 -23.66 4.91 1.18
N LEU A 198 -23.28 5.74 0.20
CA LEU A 198 -23.71 5.64 -1.19
C LEU A 198 -22.82 4.67 -1.97
N ILE A 199 -21.50 4.85 -1.86
CA ILE A 199 -20.48 4.07 -2.57
C ILE A 199 -19.77 3.15 -1.55
N PRO A 200 -20.12 1.85 -1.51
CA PRO A 200 -19.54 0.94 -0.55
C PRO A 200 -18.01 0.91 -0.63
N GLY A 201 -17.36 1.03 0.52
CA GLY A 201 -15.92 0.87 0.67
C GLY A 201 -15.07 2.14 0.61
N ILE A 202 -15.62 3.28 0.19
CA ILE A 202 -14.94 4.58 0.30
C ILE A 202 -14.68 4.97 1.75
N SER A 203 -15.61 4.65 2.66
CA SER A 203 -15.50 4.97 4.09
C SER A 203 -14.31 4.33 4.80
N ALA A 204 -13.72 3.29 4.20
CA ALA A 204 -12.60 2.53 4.75
C ALA A 204 -11.25 2.87 4.08
N HIS A 205 -11.21 3.83 3.16
CA HIS A 205 -10.02 4.16 2.37
C HIS A 205 -9.28 5.42 2.87
N CYS A 206 -9.40 5.77 4.14
CA CYS A 206 -8.74 6.95 4.68
C CYS A 206 -7.48 6.60 5.47
N ALA A 207 -6.45 7.45 5.36
CA ALA A 207 -5.17 7.22 6.02
C ALA A 207 -5.30 7.05 7.55
N GLN A 208 -6.24 7.76 8.18
CA GLN A 208 -6.50 7.61 9.61
C GLN A 208 -7.02 6.21 9.97
N ASP A 209 -7.80 5.53 9.13
CA ASP A 209 -8.20 4.15 9.38
C ASP A 209 -7.00 3.19 9.40
N TYR A 210 -6.01 3.44 8.54
CA TYR A 210 -4.75 2.69 8.51
C TYR A 210 -3.86 2.98 9.72
N VAL A 211 -3.79 4.24 10.16
CA VAL A 211 -3.10 4.62 11.41
C VAL A 211 -3.78 3.95 12.62
N ASN A 212 -5.11 3.96 12.67
CA ASN A 212 -5.85 3.29 13.75
C ASN A 212 -5.63 1.78 13.71
N SER A 213 -5.60 1.18 12.52
CA SER A 213 -5.31 -0.25 12.34
C SER A 213 -3.96 -0.64 12.94
N THR A 214 -2.90 0.12 12.65
CA THR A 214 -1.56 -0.19 13.15
C THR A 214 -1.37 0.16 14.63
N ARG A 215 -2.05 1.19 15.15
CA ARG A 215 -1.97 1.58 16.58
C ARG A 215 -2.78 0.67 17.50
N LEU A 216 -3.99 0.29 17.08
CA LEU A 216 -4.93 -0.49 17.89
C LEU A 216 -4.77 -2.00 17.67
N GLY A 217 -4.28 -2.41 16.52
CA GLY A 217 -4.08 -3.82 16.19
C GLY A 217 -2.87 -4.44 16.87
N SER A 218 -3.05 -5.62 17.48
CA SER A 218 -1.96 -6.40 18.07
C SER A 218 -1.20 -7.23 17.02
N LEU A 219 -0.57 -6.56 16.04
CA LEU A 219 0.06 -7.21 14.88
C LEU A 219 1.22 -8.14 15.25
N HIS A 220 1.99 -7.82 16.29
CA HIS A 220 3.17 -8.58 16.71
C HIS A 220 2.86 -10.07 16.88
N ARG A 221 1.74 -10.42 17.53
CA ARG A 221 1.34 -11.82 17.75
C ARG A 221 1.06 -12.57 16.46
N VAL A 222 0.55 -11.89 15.43
CA VAL A 222 0.18 -12.49 14.14
C VAL A 222 1.43 -12.67 13.27
N LEU A 223 2.30 -11.65 13.21
CA LEU A 223 3.54 -11.71 12.44
C LEU A 223 4.53 -12.73 13.01
N SER A 224 4.71 -12.80 14.33
CA SER A 224 5.61 -13.79 14.95
C SER A 224 5.22 -15.21 14.58
N ARG A 225 3.92 -15.55 14.63
CA ARG A 225 3.45 -16.88 14.22
C ARG A 225 3.74 -17.17 12.75
N HIS A 226 3.50 -16.20 11.87
CA HIS A 226 3.71 -16.37 10.44
C HIS A 226 5.17 -16.51 10.03
N LEU A 227 6.05 -15.68 10.60
CA LEU A 227 7.48 -15.70 10.29
C LEU A 227 8.17 -16.98 10.83
N HIS A 228 7.64 -17.62 11.87
CA HIS A 228 8.16 -18.91 12.36
C HIS A 228 7.67 -20.13 11.55
N HIS A 229 6.67 -19.97 10.69
CA HIS A 229 6.11 -21.05 9.86
C HIS A 229 6.56 -21.02 8.39
N LYS A 230 7.39 -20.04 7.99
CA LYS A 230 8.04 -19.95 6.68
C LYS A 230 9.50 -20.34 6.76
#